data_AF-A0A2U2YZG4-F1
#
_entry.id   AF-A0A2U2YZG4-F1
#
_cell.length_a   1.000
_cell.length_b   1.000
_cell.length_c   1.000
_cell.angle_alpha   90.00
_cell.angle_beta   90.00
_cell.angle_gamma   90.00
#
_symmetry.space_group_name_H-M   'P 1'
#
loop_
_entity.id
_entity.type
_entity.pdbx_description
1 polymer ?
#
loop_
_entity_poly.entity_id
_entity_poly.type
_entity_poly.pdbx_seq_one_letter_code
_entity_poly.pdbx_strand_id
1 'polypeptide(L)' 'MGEAHARQVRVTYTKHHTAHRPPQARRRLPPDSVHQPATVHDLDTRRLLRTRVLGGVINEYHYAA' A
#
# COMPACT_ATOMS: atom_id res chain seq x y z
N MET A 1 -33.76 -4.79 7.06
CA MET A 1 -33.88 -3.51 6.33
C MET A 1 -32.60 -2.66 6.36
N GLY A 2 -31.89 -2.52 7.51
CA GLY A 2 -30.77 -1.57 7.62
C GLY A 2 -29.45 -1.96 6.91
N GLU A 3 -29.06 -3.23 6.94
CA GLU A 3 -27.71 -3.62 6.47
C GLU A 3 -27.58 -3.63 4.93
N ALA A 4 -28.63 -4.04 4.22
CA ALA A 4 -28.67 -3.98 2.76
C ALA A 4 -28.61 -2.52 2.26
N HIS A 5 -29.30 -1.62 2.95
CA HIS A 5 -29.26 -0.18 2.65
C HIS A 5 -27.87 0.41 2.91
N ALA A 6 -27.23 0.10 4.03
CA ALA A 6 -25.87 0.56 4.33
C ALA A 6 -24.83 0.07 3.31
N ARG A 7 -24.95 -1.18 2.86
CA ARG A 7 -24.11 -1.73 1.77
C ARG A 7 -24.30 -0.96 0.46
N GLN A 8 -25.55 -0.68 0.10
CA GLN A 8 -25.87 0.05 -1.14
C GLN A 8 -25.35 1.49 -1.12
N VAL A 9 -25.50 2.19 0.01
CA VAL A 9 -24.98 3.55 0.19
C VAL A 9 -23.46 3.55 0.09
N ARG A 10 -22.76 2.60 0.74
CA ARG A 10 -21.29 2.51 0.67
C ARG A 10 -20.77 2.26 -0.74
N VAL A 11 -21.41 1.36 -1.49
CA VAL A 11 -21.03 1.08 -2.89
C VAL A 11 -21.19 2.33 -3.76
N THR A 12 -22.31 3.02 -3.60
CA THR A 12 -22.63 4.24 -4.38
C THR A 12 -21.65 5.37 -4.04
N TYR A 13 -21.39 5.58 -2.74
CA TYR A 13 -20.45 6.58 -2.24
C TYR A 13 -19.01 6.31 -2.73
N THR A 14 -18.56 5.06 -2.66
CA THR A 14 -17.22 4.67 -3.13
C THR A 14 -17.07 4.88 -4.63
N LYS A 15 -18.08 4.47 -5.43
CA LYS A 15 -18.08 4.69 -6.89
C LYS A 15 -18.02 6.17 -7.24
N HIS A 16 -18.79 7.01 -6.56
CA HIS A 16 -18.79 8.46 -6.81
C HIS A 16 -17.40 9.08 -6.55
N HIS A 17 -16.79 8.81 -5.39
CA HIS A 17 -15.48 9.38 -5.06
C HIS A 17 -14.32 8.78 -5.87
N THR A 18 -14.43 7.53 -6.30
CA THR A 18 -13.40 6.90 -7.14
C THR A 18 -13.50 7.31 -8.61
N ALA A 19 -14.70 7.54 -9.13
CA ALA A 19 -14.91 8.02 -10.50
C ALA A 19 -14.46 9.47 -10.69
N HIS A 20 -14.65 10.32 -9.66
CA HIS A 20 -14.19 11.72 -9.68
C HIS A 20 -12.76 11.90 -9.17
N ARG A 21 -11.99 10.82 -8.99
CA ARG A 21 -10.64 10.92 -8.43
C ARG A 21 -9.77 11.74 -9.40
N PRO A 22 -9.29 12.93 -8.99
CA PRO A 22 -8.49 13.74 -9.89
C PRO A 22 -7.22 12.97 -10.25
N PRO A 23 -6.78 12.99 -11.53
CA PRO A 23 -5.50 12.42 -11.96
C PRO A 23 -4.30 12.89 -11.13
N GLN A 24 -4.47 13.97 -10.37
CA GLN A 24 -3.55 14.52 -9.39
C GLN A 24 -3.02 13.47 -8.40
N ALA A 25 -3.79 12.46 -7.98
CA ALA A 25 -3.26 11.41 -7.10
C ALA A 25 -2.13 10.57 -7.75
N ARG A 26 -2.07 10.51 -9.08
CA ARG A 26 -0.98 9.84 -9.83
C ARG A 26 0.25 10.73 -10.03
N ARG A 27 0.12 12.04 -9.83
CA ARG A 27 1.20 13.05 -10.00
C ARG A 27 1.67 13.63 -8.68
N ARG A 28 1.05 13.25 -7.55
CA ARG A 28 1.48 13.65 -6.21
C ARG A 28 2.59 12.71 -5.78
N LEU A 29 3.81 13.23 -5.84
CA LEU A 29 4.97 12.63 -5.22
C LEU A 29 4.96 13.03 -3.72
N PRO A 30 5.37 12.15 -2.78
CA PRO A 30 5.53 12.53 -1.37
C PRO A 30 6.39 13.80 -1.26
N PRO A 31 6.19 14.69 -0.28
CA PRO A 31 7.00 15.92 -0.17
C PRO A 31 8.51 15.64 -0.13
N ASP A 32 8.94 14.48 0.38
CA ASP A 32 10.35 14.05 0.49
C ASP A 32 10.90 13.29 -0.73
N SER A 33 10.17 13.30 -1.85
CA SER A 33 10.51 12.52 -3.03
C SER A 33 11.49 13.19 -3.99
N VAL A 34 11.90 14.42 -3.68
CA VAL A 34 12.98 15.08 -4.39
C VAL A 34 14.28 14.40 -3.97
N HIS A 35 14.73 13.47 -4.81
CA HIS A 35 16.10 12.97 -4.84
C HIS A 35 16.50 11.98 -3.74
N GLN A 36 15.74 10.89 -3.57
CA GLN A 36 16.43 9.64 -3.23
C GLN A 36 16.76 8.94 -4.54
N PRO A 37 18.05 8.83 -4.95
CA PRO A 37 18.38 7.80 -5.92
C PRO A 37 17.79 6.50 -5.37
N ALA A 38 17.11 5.73 -6.21
CA ALA A 38 16.69 4.38 -5.84
C ALA A 38 17.94 3.74 -5.27
N THR A 39 18.01 3.63 -3.95
CA THR A 39 19.19 3.10 -3.30
C THR A 39 19.04 1.63 -3.59
N VAL A 40 19.60 1.22 -4.72
CA VAL A 40 19.89 -0.17 -5.00
C VAL A 40 20.96 -0.47 -3.95
N HIS A 41 20.50 -0.72 -2.72
CA HIS A 41 21.27 -1.45 -1.74
C HIS A 41 21.54 -2.74 -2.45
N ASP A 42 22.76 -2.81 -2.99
CA ASP A 42 23.47 -3.98 -3.44
C ASP A 42 22.70 -5.25 -3.04
N LEU A 43 21.84 -5.68 -3.96
CA LEU A 43 20.80 -6.70 -3.70
C LEU A 43 21.45 -8.05 -3.38
N ASP A 44 22.77 -8.14 -3.63
CA ASP A 44 23.62 -9.28 -3.39
C ASP A 44 24.38 -9.21 -2.04
N THR A 45 24.47 -8.07 -1.34
CA THR A 45 25.17 -8.02 -0.03
C THR A 45 24.33 -8.50 1.15
N ARG A 46 23.00 -8.39 1.10
CA ARG A 46 22.14 -8.81 2.23
C ARG A 46 20.86 -9.49 1.76
N ARG A 47 20.78 -10.79 2.00
CA ARG A 47 19.59 -11.58 1.69
C ARG A 47 18.43 -11.15 2.61
N LEU A 48 17.37 -10.62 2.02
CA LEU A 48 16.12 -10.35 2.75
C LEU A 48 15.42 -11.69 3.07
N LEU A 49 15.24 -11.97 4.35
CA LEU A 49 14.59 -13.16 4.84
C LEU A 49 13.17 -12.82 5.31
N ARG A 50 12.24 -13.73 5.05
CA ARG A 50 10.82 -13.59 5.34
C ARG A 50 10.36 -14.71 6.27
N THR A 51 9.75 -14.33 7.39
CA THR A 51 9.15 -15.26 8.35
C THR A 51 7.66 -14.97 8.51
N ARG A 52 6.83 -16.01 8.53
CA ARG A 52 5.39 -15.89 8.80
C ARG A 52 5.13 -16.03 10.29
N VAL A 53 4.47 -15.04 10.88
CA VAL A 53 4.11 -14.99 12.31
C VAL A 53 2.60 -14.83 12.48
N LEU A 54 2.11 -15.02 13.72
CA LEU A 54 0.68 -14.97 14.06
C LEU A 54 -0.20 -15.82 13.12
N GLY A 55 0.11 -17.12 13.01
CA GLY A 55 -0.64 -18.03 12.13
C GLY A 55 -0.50 -17.72 10.63
N GLY A 56 0.50 -16.94 10.24
CA GLY A 56 0.74 -16.55 8.85
C GLY A 56 -0.04 -15.33 8.37
N VAL A 57 -0.77 -14.67 9.28
CA VAL A 57 -1.47 -13.41 9.01
C VAL A 57 -0.47 -12.26 8.83
N ILE A 58 0.67 -12.32 9.52
CA ILE A 58 1.70 -11.29 9.47
C ILE A 58 3.00 -11.88 8.92
N ASN A 59 3.74 -11.06 8.17
CA ASN A 59 5.08 -11.38 7.71
C ASN A 59 6.07 -10.44 8.38
N GLU A 60 7.12 -11.01 8.95
CA GLU A 60 8.26 -10.30 9.48
C GLU A 60 9.43 -10.41 8.49
N TYR A 61 10.17 -9.32 8.34
CA TYR A 61 11.26 -9.20 7.37
C TYR A 61 12.54 -8.79 8.10
N HIS A 62 13.64 -9.50 7.83
CA HIS A 62 14.96 -9.21 8.38
C HIS A 62 16.04 -9.34 7.30
N TYR A 63 17.13 -8.59 7.44
CA TYR A 63 18.29 -8.72 6.57
C TYR A 63 19.28 -9.71 7.18
N ALA A 64 19.72 -10.71 6.41
CA ALA A 64 20.87 -11.51 6.78
C ALA A 64 22.14 -10.65 6.74
N ALA A 65 23.02 -10.84 7.73
CA ALA A 65 24.30 -10.14 7.86
C ALA A 65 25.36 -10.69 6.89
#